data_AF-A0A0L6ZA66-F1
#
_entry.id   AF-A0A0L6ZA66-F1
#
_cell.length_a   1.000
_cell.length_b   1.000
_cell.length_c   1.000
_cell.angle_alpha   90.00
_cell.angle_beta   90.00
_cell.angle_gamma   90.00
#
_symmetry.space_group_name_H-M   'P 1'
#
loop_
_entity.id
_entity.type
_entity.pdbx_description
1 polymer ?
#
loop_
_entity_poly.entity_id
_entity_poly.type
_entity_poly.pdbx_seq_one_letter_code
_entity_poly.pdbx_strand_id
1 'polypeptide(L)'
;MSFLDRLMGNDNKLESKDIAQDMSKDSKFAITSLAAATAEAVDPQLRQMLGDQLDKAIGEHFQLSDILIRKGWYPAYDDPTEQIRKEYEKAKNFS
;
A
#
# COMPACT_ATOMS: atom_id res chain seq x y z
N MET A 1 -9.46 7.45 -29.62
CA MET A 1 -8.61 7.12 -28.45
C MET A 1 -8.58 5.61 -28.34
N SER A 2 -7.40 4.99 -28.46
CA SER A 2 -7.24 3.53 -28.36
C SER A 2 -7.47 3.08 -26.90
N PHE A 3 -7.94 1.84 -26.71
CA PHE A 3 -8.02 1.21 -25.39
C PHE A 3 -6.66 1.24 -24.67
N LEU A 4 -5.57 1.03 -25.43
CA LEU A 4 -4.21 1.09 -24.89
C LEU A 4 -3.82 2.49 -24.40
N ASP A 5 -4.26 3.55 -25.06
CA ASP A 5 -3.96 4.93 -24.63
C ASP A 5 -4.66 5.28 -23.31
N ARG A 6 -5.87 4.74 -23.07
CA ARG A 6 -6.58 4.88 -21.79
C ARG A 6 -5.94 4.05 -20.69
N LEU A 7 -5.44 2.86 -21.03
CA LEU A 7 -4.83 1.93 -20.08
C LEU A 7 -3.43 2.37 -19.65
N MET A 8 -2.67 2.97 -20.56
CA MET A 8 -1.30 3.43 -20.29
C MET A 8 -1.21 4.88 -19.81
N GLY A 9 -2.33 5.62 -19.85
CA GLY A 9 -2.36 7.05 -19.53
C GLY A 9 -1.72 7.88 -20.64
N ASN A 10 -2.34 8.99 -21.00
CA ASN A 10 -1.82 9.89 -22.05
C ASN A 10 -0.83 10.93 -21.49
N ASP A 11 -0.66 10.96 -20.16
CA ASP A 11 0.26 11.83 -19.43
C ASP A 11 1.20 10.95 -18.60
N ASN A 12 2.51 10.99 -18.90
CA ASN A 12 3.58 10.30 -18.14
C ASN A 12 3.81 10.89 -16.73
N LYS A 13 2.77 11.44 -16.09
CA LYS A 13 2.87 12.05 -14.76
C LYS A 13 2.33 11.08 -13.73
N LEU A 14 3.23 10.38 -13.07
CA LEU A 14 2.95 9.67 -11.83
C LEU A 14 2.49 10.67 -10.77
N GLU A 15 1.24 10.56 -10.31
CA GLU A 15 0.78 11.38 -9.20
C GLU A 15 1.38 10.87 -7.89
N SER A 16 1.58 11.76 -6.92
CA SER A 16 2.04 11.37 -5.58
C SER A 16 1.09 10.38 -4.91
N LYS A 17 -0.19 10.37 -5.29
CA LYS A 17 -1.18 9.40 -4.83
C LYS A 17 -0.87 7.99 -5.34
N ASP A 18 -0.54 7.84 -6.62
CA ASP A 18 -0.22 6.54 -7.22
C ASP A 18 1.03 5.96 -6.56
N ILE A 19 2.08 6.79 -6.40
CA ILE A 19 3.31 6.41 -5.70
C ILE A 19 3.00 5.95 -4.27
N ALA A 20 2.18 6.71 -3.53
CA ALA A 20 1.86 6.38 -2.15
C ALA A 20 0.99 5.12 -2.02
N GLN A 21 0.15 4.83 -3.02
CA GLN A 21 -0.62 3.58 -3.08
C GLN A 21 0.30 2.38 -3.32
N ASP A 22 1.26 2.49 -4.24
CA ASP A 22 2.27 1.45 -4.46
C ASP A 22 3.14 1.23 -3.20
N MET A 23 3.60 2.29 -2.56
CA MET A 23 4.31 2.20 -1.28
C MET A 23 3.47 1.51 -0.19
N SER A 24 2.16 1.74 -0.16
CA SER A 24 1.25 1.10 0.81
C SER A 24 1.16 -0.41 0.60
N LYS A 25 1.11 -0.84 -0.67
CA LYS A 25 1.17 -2.25 -1.03
C LYS A 25 2.52 -2.86 -0.65
N ASP A 26 3.62 -2.21 -1.00
CA ASP A 26 4.96 -2.73 -0.78
C ASP A 26 5.32 -2.81 0.71
N SER A 27 4.88 -1.85 1.53
CA SER A 27 5.06 -1.92 2.99
C SER A 27 4.34 -3.12 3.62
N LYS A 28 3.11 -3.46 3.18
CA LYS A 28 2.41 -4.67 3.62
C LYS A 28 3.18 -5.93 3.22
N PHE A 29 3.67 -5.96 1.98
CA PHE A 29 4.50 -7.07 1.50
C PHE A 29 5.75 -7.23 2.38
N ALA A 30 6.49 -6.15 2.64
CA ALA A 30 7.67 -6.16 3.50
C ALA A 30 7.37 -6.71 4.90
N ILE A 31 6.28 -6.25 5.55
CA ILE A 31 5.84 -6.77 6.86
C ILE A 31 5.61 -8.28 6.80
N THR A 32 4.84 -8.76 5.81
CA THR A 32 4.52 -10.19 5.71
C THR A 32 5.76 -11.05 5.42
N SER A 33 6.67 -10.58 4.57
CA SER A 33 7.91 -11.28 4.25
C SER A 33 8.86 -11.31 5.45
N LEU A 34 9.00 -10.20 6.18
CA LEU A 34 9.84 -10.12 7.38
C LEU A 34 9.28 -10.98 8.52
N ALA A 35 7.95 -11.03 8.69
CA ALA A 35 7.32 -11.90 9.67
C ALA A 35 7.60 -13.39 9.38
N ALA A 36 7.45 -13.81 8.12
CA ALA A 36 7.79 -15.17 7.71
C ALA A 36 9.28 -15.48 7.93
N ALA A 37 10.17 -14.60 7.47
CA ALA A 37 11.61 -14.78 7.61
C ALA A 37 12.06 -14.84 9.09
N THR A 38 11.47 -14.01 9.95
CA THR A 38 11.75 -14.01 11.40
C THR A 38 11.31 -15.32 12.06
N ALA A 39 10.17 -15.87 11.65
CA ALA A 39 9.67 -17.14 12.16
C ALA A 39 10.56 -18.33 11.73
N GLU A 40 11.02 -18.30 10.48
CA GLU A 40 11.82 -19.38 9.87
C GLU A 40 13.32 -19.34 10.22
N ALA A 41 13.86 -18.18 10.62
CA ALA A 41 15.27 -18.03 10.96
C ALA A 41 15.68 -18.93 12.14
N VAL A 42 16.62 -19.86 11.93
CA VAL A 42 17.12 -20.76 12.98
C VAL A 42 18.21 -20.08 13.83
N ASP A 43 19.04 -19.25 13.19
CA ASP A 43 20.10 -18.50 13.87
C ASP A 43 19.52 -17.38 14.76
N PRO A 44 19.85 -17.32 16.07
CA PRO A 44 19.28 -16.34 16.99
C PRO A 44 19.64 -14.88 16.65
N GLN A 45 20.84 -14.62 16.12
CA GLN A 45 21.26 -13.26 15.79
C GLN A 45 20.54 -12.77 14.53
N LEU A 46 20.40 -13.65 13.52
CA LEU A 46 19.60 -13.38 12.34
C LEU A 46 18.13 -13.16 12.69
N ARG A 47 17.56 -13.98 13.57
CA ARG A 47 16.19 -13.81 14.06
C ARG A 47 15.99 -12.45 14.72
N GLN A 48 16.90 -12.02 15.58
CA GLN A 48 16.83 -10.71 16.23
C GLN A 48 16.88 -9.59 15.19
N MET A 49 17.83 -9.64 14.26
CA MET A 49 17.97 -8.63 13.21
C MET A 49 16.72 -8.52 12.33
N LEU A 50 16.13 -9.64 11.93
CA LEU A 50 14.89 -9.66 11.14
C LEU A 50 13.69 -9.16 11.96
N GLY A 51 13.64 -9.46 13.26
CA GLY A 51 12.65 -8.91 14.19
C GLY A 51 12.73 -7.39 14.29
N ASP A 52 13.93 -6.84 14.45
CA ASP A 52 14.14 -5.39 14.50
C ASP A 52 13.71 -4.70 13.18
N GLN A 53 13.96 -5.36 12.04
CA GLN A 53 13.51 -4.88 10.73
C GLN A 53 11.99 -4.96 10.58
N LEU A 54 11.35 -6.02 11.08
CA LEU A 54 9.91 -6.16 11.10
C LEU A 54 9.25 -5.03 11.90
N ASP A 55 9.76 -4.76 13.11
CA ASP A 55 9.24 -3.68 13.97
C ASP A 55 9.35 -2.31 13.29
N LYS A 56 10.49 -2.05 12.62
CA LYS A 56 10.69 -0.84 11.81
C LYS A 56 9.70 -0.76 10.66
N ALA A 57 9.50 -1.84 9.91
CA ALA A 57 8.58 -1.88 8.78
C ALA A 57 7.13 -1.65 9.22
N ILE A 58 6.72 -2.18 10.38
CA ILE A 58 5.41 -1.92 10.98
C ILE A 58 5.26 -0.43 11.33
N GLY A 59 6.26 0.17 11.97
CA GLY A 59 6.27 1.60 12.30
C GLY A 59 6.16 2.49 11.05
N GLU A 60 6.94 2.19 10.01
CA GLU A 60 6.92 2.90 8.73
C GLU A 60 5.58 2.76 8.01
N HIS A 61 4.95 1.57 8.05
CA HIS A 61 3.62 1.34 7.48
C HIS A 61 2.55 2.22 8.13
N PHE A 62 2.59 2.40 9.46
CA PHE A 62 1.66 3.28 10.15
C PHE A 62 1.88 4.74 9.79
N GLN A 63 3.14 5.21 9.72
CA GLN A 63 3.45 6.57 9.29
C GLN A 63 2.96 6.84 7.86
N LEU A 64 3.15 5.89 6.95
CA LEU A 64 2.63 5.99 5.59
C LEU A 64 1.09 6.03 5.57
N SER A 65 0.44 5.16 6.36
CA SER A 65 -1.03 5.12 6.47
C SER A 65 -1.59 6.45 6.99
N ASP A 66 -0.96 7.05 7.99
CA ASP A 66 -1.32 8.39 8.49
C ASP A 66 -1.22 9.45 7.39
N ILE A 67 -0.17 9.43 6.57
CA ILE A 67 -0.01 10.35 5.44
C ILE A 67 -1.14 10.15 4.42
N LEU A 68 -1.46 8.91 4.08
CA LEU A 68 -2.52 8.57 3.13
C LEU A 68 -3.89 9.03 3.62
N ILE A 69 -4.20 8.83 4.90
CA ILE A 69 -5.44 9.26 5.54
C ILE A 69 -5.53 10.78 5.55
N ARG A 70 -4.48 11.48 6.02
CA ARG A 70 -4.44 12.95 6.08
C ARG A 70 -4.62 13.61 4.71
N LYS A 71 -4.12 12.97 3.65
CA LYS A 71 -4.27 13.44 2.26
C LYS A 71 -5.60 13.03 1.62
N GLY A 72 -6.46 12.29 2.33
CA GLY A 72 -7.75 11.80 1.81
C GLY A 72 -7.59 10.71 0.74
N TRP A 73 -6.43 10.04 0.68
CA TRP A 73 -6.13 9.01 -0.30
C TRP A 73 -6.47 7.61 0.20
N TYR A 74 -6.63 7.43 1.51
CA TYR A 74 -7.07 6.18 2.12
C TYR A 74 -8.25 6.44 3.08
N PRO A 75 -9.48 6.04 2.70
CA PRO A 75 -10.68 6.29 3.48
C PRO A 75 -10.83 5.27 4.64
N ALA A 76 -9.86 5.21 5.54
CA ALA A 76 -9.80 4.19 6.60
C ALA A 76 -11.03 4.15 7.52
N TYR A 77 -11.72 5.28 7.67
CA TYR A 77 -12.83 5.47 8.60
C TYR A 77 -14.19 5.60 7.91
N ASP A 78 -14.25 5.48 6.59
CA ASP A 78 -15.53 5.50 5.89
C ASP A 78 -16.32 4.22 6.20
N ASP A 79 -17.65 4.31 6.19
CA ASP A 79 -18.50 3.13 6.28
C ASP A 79 -18.15 2.12 5.16
N PRO A 80 -18.07 0.81 5.44
CA PRO A 80 -17.70 -0.19 4.43
C PRO A 80 -18.56 -0.11 3.15
N THR A 81 -19.85 0.20 3.29
CA THR A 81 -20.78 0.36 2.17
C THR A 81 -20.37 1.54 1.29
N GLU A 82 -19.96 2.64 1.91
CA GLU A 82 -19.48 3.83 1.19
C GLU A 82 -18.14 3.59 0.51
N GLN A 83 -17.23 2.83 1.13
CA GLN A 83 -15.96 2.45 0.50
C GLN A 83 -16.21 1.66 -0.79
N ILE A 84 -17.07 0.63 -0.74
CA ILE A 84 -17.43 -0.19 -1.90
C ILE A 84 -18.10 0.68 -2.98
N ARG A 85 -19.04 1.55 -2.60
CA ARG A 85 -19.72 2.45 -3.54
C ARG A 85 -18.74 3.37 -4.26
N LYS A 86 -17.79 3.97 -3.54
CA LYS A 86 -16.75 4.85 -4.12
C LYS A 86 -15.86 4.10 -5.12
N GLU A 87 -15.44 2.89 -4.78
CA GLU A 87 -14.64 2.06 -5.68
C GLU A 87 -15.45 1.61 -6.92
N TYR A 88 -16.73 1.28 -6.75
CA TYR A 88 -17.61 0.94 -7.87
C TYR A 88 -17.78 2.12 -8.85
N GLU A 89 -18.07 3.31 -8.35
CA GLU A 89 -18.20 4.51 -9.18
C GLU A 89 -16.88 4.85 -9.87
N LYS A 90 -15.74 4.69 -9.18
CA LYS A 90 -14.41 4.87 -9.76
C LYS A 90 -14.19 3.89 -10.91
N ALA A 91 -14.50 2.60 -10.73
CA ALA A 91 -14.36 1.57 -11.76
C ALA A 91 -15.29 1.81 -12.97
N LYS A 92 -16.51 2.29 -12.74
CA LYS A 92 -17.45 2.66 -13.81
C LYS A 92 -16.93 3.84 -14.63
N ASN A 93 -16.29 4.82 -14.00
CA ASN A 93 -15.71 5.96 -14.72
C ASN A 93 -14.45 5.58 -15.53
N PHE A 94 -13.91 4.38 -15.35
CA PHE A 94 -12.83 3.82 -16.18
C PHE A 94 -13.31 3.17 -17.48
N SER A 95 -14.62 2.89 -17.67
CA SER A 95 -15.20 2.31 -18.90
C SER A 95 -15.62 3.39 -19.90
#